data_AF-A0A6J4S7E2-F1
#
_entry.id   AF-A0A6J4S7E2-F1
#
_cell.length_a   1.000
_cell.length_b   1.000
_cell.length_c   1.000
_cell.angle_alpha   90.00
_cell.angle_beta   90.00
_cell.angle_gamma   90.00
#
_symmetry.space_group_name_H-M   'P 1'
#
loop_
_entity.id
_entity.type
_entity.pdbx_description
1 polymer ?
#
loop_
_entity_poly.entity_id
_entity_poly.type
_entity_poly.pdbx_seq_one_letter_code
_entity_poly.pdbx_strand_id
1 'polypeptide(L)'
;MMAWMMDEYGKLHGHTPAIVTGKPISLEGSFGREAATGRGVVQMYREAAPALGLVPEDTRVVVQGFGNVGSWAARIIADLGCKVIGVSDAYGAIHSEAGLDPHALHALLADGGRLADFPGADPISAEELMSLECEVFIPAALGGLINEGNADSMRCRILIEGANSPTTPAADDILERAGVMVVPDVLANAGGVVVSYFEWVQNLQHFRWEEDEVNQRLATHMSEGYANVTTRAASEKTSLRIAAFQIGIERVLEASRARGYMP
;
A
#
# COMPACT_ATOMS: atom_id res chain seq x y z
N MET A 1 11.13 -1.37 -19.53
CA MET A 1 12.13 -0.36 -19.14
C MET A 1 13.30 -0.96 -18.35
N MET A 2 13.07 -1.61 -17.20
CA MET A 2 14.15 -2.19 -16.37
C MET A 2 15.02 -3.22 -17.09
N ALA A 3 14.41 -4.08 -17.93
CA ALA A 3 15.13 -5.02 -18.79
C ALA A 3 16.20 -4.35 -19.67
N TRP A 4 15.86 -3.22 -20.30
CA TRP A 4 16.80 -2.48 -21.15
C TRP A 4 17.91 -1.82 -20.35
N MET A 5 17.60 -1.30 -19.16
CA MET A 5 18.62 -0.73 -18.27
C MET A 5 19.65 -1.77 -17.85
N MET A 6 19.20 -2.99 -17.50
CA MET A 6 20.08 -4.11 -17.17
C MET A 6 20.95 -4.52 -18.37
N ASP A 7 20.34 -4.65 -19.56
CA ASP A 7 21.04 -5.05 -20.79
C ASP A 7 22.11 -4.02 -21.21
N GLU A 8 21.77 -2.73 -21.27
CA GLU A 8 22.70 -1.68 -21.65
C GLU A 8 23.87 -1.54 -20.67
N TYR A 9 23.61 -1.65 -19.36
CA TYR A 9 24.67 -1.66 -18.36
C TYR A 9 25.57 -2.90 -18.51
N GLY A 10 24.95 -4.05 -18.78
CA GLY A 10 25.65 -5.32 -18.95
C GLY A 10 26.64 -5.33 -20.11
N LYS A 11 26.38 -4.57 -21.19
CA LYS A 11 27.32 -4.43 -22.33
C LYS A 11 28.68 -3.84 -21.92
N LEU A 12 28.71 -3.00 -20.89
CA LEU A 12 29.92 -2.32 -20.42
C LEU A 12 30.57 -3.00 -19.21
N HIS A 13 29.77 -3.64 -18.36
CA HIS A 13 30.20 -4.10 -17.04
C HIS A 13 30.02 -5.61 -16.80
N GLY A 14 29.53 -6.36 -17.80
CA GLY A 14 29.21 -7.78 -17.68
C GLY A 14 27.84 -8.03 -17.02
N HIS A 15 27.44 -9.31 -16.95
CA HIS A 15 26.13 -9.70 -16.43
C HIS A 15 25.93 -9.25 -14.97
N THR A 16 25.16 -8.19 -14.77
CA THR A 16 25.00 -7.51 -13.47
C THR A 16 23.52 -7.31 -13.14
N PRO A 17 22.76 -8.39 -12.85
CA PRO A 17 21.31 -8.32 -12.68
C PRO A 17 20.86 -7.43 -11.50
N ALA A 18 21.72 -7.29 -10.48
CA ALA A 18 21.46 -6.48 -9.28
C ALA A 18 21.56 -4.95 -9.49
N ILE A 19 21.92 -4.47 -10.70
CA ILE A 19 22.02 -3.02 -10.97
C ILE A 19 20.66 -2.30 -10.93
N VAL A 20 19.59 -3.03 -11.24
CA VAL A 20 18.20 -2.54 -11.23
C VAL A 20 17.26 -3.59 -10.66
N THR A 21 16.11 -3.17 -10.14
CA THR A 21 15.04 -4.06 -9.64
C THR A 21 13.74 -3.83 -10.40
N GLY A 22 12.71 -4.66 -10.20
CA GLY A 22 11.48 -4.61 -10.98
C GLY A 22 11.66 -5.17 -12.39
N LYS A 23 12.58 -6.12 -12.55
CA LYS A 23 12.81 -6.80 -13.83
C LYS A 23 11.70 -7.84 -14.09
N PRO A 24 11.46 -8.21 -15.36
CA PRO A 24 10.67 -9.40 -15.66
C PRO A 24 11.23 -10.65 -14.99
N ILE A 25 10.37 -11.60 -14.61
CA ILE A 25 10.80 -12.88 -14.02
C ILE A 25 11.79 -13.63 -14.92
N SER A 26 11.62 -13.53 -16.25
CA SER A 26 12.54 -14.12 -17.24
C SER A 26 13.93 -13.48 -17.25
N LEU A 27 14.11 -12.34 -16.59
CA LEU A 27 15.35 -11.60 -16.44
C LEU A 27 15.71 -11.43 -14.96
N GLU A 28 15.56 -12.50 -14.20
CA GLU A 28 15.93 -12.57 -12.77
C GLU A 28 15.17 -11.57 -11.87
N GLY A 29 13.94 -11.19 -12.25
CA GLY A 29 13.02 -10.49 -11.35
C GLY A 29 12.54 -11.39 -10.20
N SER A 30 12.10 -10.77 -9.10
CA SER A 30 11.54 -11.48 -7.94
C SER A 30 10.07 -11.82 -8.16
N PHE A 31 9.66 -13.02 -7.75
CA PHE A 31 8.24 -13.34 -7.57
C PHE A 31 7.59 -12.44 -6.52
N GLY A 32 6.26 -12.32 -6.57
CA GLY A 32 5.48 -11.49 -5.65
C GLY A 32 5.61 -9.98 -5.84
N ARG A 33 6.53 -9.50 -6.70
CA ARG A 33 6.84 -8.06 -6.86
C ARG A 33 5.65 -7.22 -7.30
N GLU A 34 4.81 -7.76 -8.19
CA GLU A 34 3.63 -7.06 -8.72
C GLU A 34 2.60 -6.78 -7.62
N ALA A 35 2.31 -7.80 -6.80
CA ALA A 35 1.36 -7.72 -5.69
C ALA A 35 1.93 -7.04 -4.43
N ALA A 36 3.25 -6.86 -4.33
CA ALA A 36 3.95 -6.52 -3.10
C ALA A 36 3.42 -5.27 -2.38
N THR A 37 3.13 -4.18 -3.10
CA THR A 37 2.61 -2.95 -2.50
C THR A 37 1.17 -3.14 -1.97
N GLY A 38 0.28 -3.74 -2.76
CA GLY A 38 -1.09 -4.04 -2.32
C GLY A 38 -1.10 -5.02 -1.14
N ARG A 39 -0.23 -6.03 -1.15
CA ARG A 39 -0.04 -6.96 -0.02
C ARG A 39 0.49 -6.23 1.22
N GLY A 40 1.39 -5.26 1.06
CA GLY A 40 1.88 -4.41 2.15
C GLY A 40 0.76 -3.60 2.81
N VAL A 41 -0.12 -2.99 2.01
CA VAL A 41 -1.32 -2.27 2.48
C VAL A 41 -2.22 -3.20 3.30
N VAL A 42 -2.48 -4.42 2.81
CA VAL A 42 -3.31 -5.39 3.55
C VAL A 42 -2.60 -5.91 4.80
N GLN A 43 -1.28 -6.03 4.79
CA GLN A 43 -0.54 -6.35 6.02
C GLN A 43 -0.73 -5.26 7.08
N MET A 44 -0.76 -3.97 6.70
CA MET A 44 -1.07 -2.90 7.66
C MET A 44 -2.47 -3.02 8.25
N TYR A 45 -3.46 -3.45 7.45
CA TYR A 45 -4.78 -3.76 7.98
C TYR A 45 -4.71 -4.86 9.04
N ARG A 46 -3.99 -5.96 8.76
CA ARG A 46 -3.84 -7.09 9.72
C ARG A 46 -3.19 -6.66 11.03
N GLU A 47 -2.24 -5.73 10.99
CA GLU A 47 -1.58 -5.22 12.20
C GLU A 47 -2.44 -4.17 12.95
N ALA A 48 -3.15 -3.30 12.23
CA ALA A 48 -3.88 -2.18 12.82
C ALA A 48 -5.30 -2.51 13.29
N ALA A 49 -6.01 -3.38 12.58
CA ALA A 49 -7.40 -3.75 12.86
C ALA A 49 -7.62 -4.28 14.29
N PRO A 50 -6.76 -5.16 14.85
CA PRO A 50 -6.96 -5.69 16.20
C PRO A 50 -6.98 -4.62 17.29
N ALA A 51 -6.17 -3.56 17.15
CA ALA A 51 -6.14 -2.46 18.13
C ALA A 51 -7.46 -1.67 18.18
N LEU A 52 -8.28 -1.77 17.15
CA LEU A 52 -9.59 -1.14 17.04
C LEU A 52 -10.74 -2.14 17.22
N GLY A 53 -10.44 -3.40 17.56
CA GLY A 53 -11.43 -4.46 17.71
C GLY A 53 -12.14 -4.81 16.39
N LEU A 54 -11.48 -4.57 15.25
CA LEU A 54 -12.00 -4.91 13.94
C LEU A 54 -11.60 -6.35 13.58
N VAL A 55 -12.57 -7.10 13.06
CA VAL A 55 -12.38 -8.44 12.48
C VAL A 55 -12.79 -8.42 11.01
N PRO A 56 -12.17 -9.24 10.14
CA PRO A 56 -12.41 -9.19 8.70
C PRO A 56 -13.90 -9.26 8.31
N GLU A 57 -14.65 -10.17 8.93
CA GLU A 57 -16.05 -10.45 8.58
C GLU A 57 -16.99 -9.25 8.78
N ASP A 58 -16.64 -8.36 9.71
CA ASP A 58 -17.40 -7.15 10.05
C ASP A 58 -16.76 -5.88 9.48
N THR A 59 -15.72 -6.00 8.65
CA THR A 59 -14.98 -4.85 8.10
C THR A 59 -15.45 -4.50 6.69
N ARG A 60 -16.06 -3.33 6.53
CA ARG A 60 -16.32 -2.70 5.23
C ARG A 60 -15.11 -1.90 4.77
N VAL A 61 -14.73 -2.07 3.50
CA VAL A 61 -13.55 -1.47 2.89
C VAL A 61 -13.94 -0.64 1.68
N VAL A 62 -13.39 0.57 1.59
CA VAL A 62 -13.46 1.43 0.41
C VAL A 62 -12.05 1.60 -0.17
N VAL A 63 -11.91 1.44 -1.49
CA VAL A 63 -10.63 1.56 -2.19
C VAL A 63 -10.69 2.65 -3.25
N GLN A 64 -9.99 3.76 -3.03
CA GLN A 64 -9.86 4.81 -4.03
C GLN A 64 -8.70 4.49 -4.98
N GLY A 65 -9.01 4.24 -6.25
CA GLY A 65 -8.03 3.84 -7.27
C GLY A 65 -7.88 2.33 -7.40
N PHE A 66 -8.28 1.77 -8.55
CA PHE A 66 -8.20 0.34 -8.85
C PHE A 66 -7.08 -0.01 -9.84
N GLY A 67 -5.93 0.68 -9.72
CA GLY A 67 -4.71 0.34 -10.44
C GLY A 67 -4.00 -0.87 -9.84
N ASN A 68 -2.68 -1.01 -10.07
CA ASN A 68 -1.92 -2.14 -9.52
C ASN A 68 -2.06 -2.27 -8.00
N VAL A 69 -1.83 -1.19 -7.24
CA VAL A 69 -1.88 -1.24 -5.77
C VAL A 69 -3.29 -1.54 -5.27
N GLY A 70 -4.28 -0.76 -5.68
CA GLY A 70 -5.64 -0.89 -5.18
C GLY A 70 -6.34 -2.17 -5.60
N SER A 71 -6.12 -2.67 -6.82
CA SER A 71 -6.71 -3.95 -7.26
C SER A 71 -6.12 -5.15 -6.51
N TRP A 72 -4.81 -5.15 -6.22
CA TRP A 72 -4.21 -6.17 -5.35
C TRP A 72 -4.69 -6.05 -3.91
N ALA A 73 -4.74 -4.83 -3.36
CA ALA A 73 -5.24 -4.61 -2.00
C ALA A 73 -6.69 -5.07 -1.83
N ALA A 74 -7.57 -4.71 -2.78
CA ALA A 74 -8.98 -5.08 -2.77
C ALA A 74 -9.18 -6.61 -2.84
N ARG A 75 -8.47 -7.30 -3.74
CA ARG A 75 -8.55 -8.77 -3.85
C ARG A 75 -8.06 -9.46 -2.59
N ILE A 76 -6.85 -9.10 -2.11
CA ILE A 76 -6.25 -9.76 -0.94
C ILE A 76 -7.07 -9.47 0.32
N ILE A 77 -7.60 -8.26 0.51
CA ILE A 77 -8.41 -7.95 1.70
C ILE A 77 -9.77 -8.64 1.66
N ALA A 78 -10.36 -8.83 0.47
CA ALA A 78 -11.56 -9.64 0.31
C ALA A 78 -11.31 -11.13 0.59
N ASP A 79 -10.15 -11.66 0.16
CA ASP A 79 -9.74 -13.04 0.47
C ASP A 79 -9.54 -13.28 1.98
N LEU A 80 -9.28 -12.22 2.76
CA LEU A 80 -9.25 -12.28 4.23
C LEU A 80 -10.64 -12.29 4.88
N GLY A 81 -11.71 -12.05 4.12
CA GLY A 81 -13.10 -12.00 4.61
C GLY A 81 -13.69 -10.60 4.74
N CYS A 82 -12.94 -9.54 4.40
CA CYS A 82 -13.47 -8.18 4.42
C CYS A 82 -14.43 -7.91 3.26
N LYS A 83 -15.41 -7.04 3.47
CA LYS A 83 -16.36 -6.64 2.44
C LYS A 83 -15.90 -5.36 1.75
N VAL A 84 -15.46 -5.45 0.49
CA VAL A 84 -15.19 -4.26 -0.33
C VAL A 84 -16.52 -3.67 -0.79
N ILE A 85 -16.89 -2.49 -0.31
CA ILE A 85 -18.20 -1.87 -0.62
C ILE A 85 -18.12 -0.74 -1.64
N GLY A 86 -16.93 -0.17 -1.85
CA GLY A 86 -16.75 0.95 -2.78
C GLY A 86 -15.38 0.92 -3.44
N VAL A 87 -15.35 1.19 -4.75
CA VAL A 87 -14.13 1.26 -5.56
C VAL A 87 -14.20 2.44 -6.53
N SER A 88 -13.07 3.10 -6.79
CA SER A 88 -12.95 4.06 -7.89
C SER A 88 -11.75 3.84 -8.79
N ASP A 89 -11.81 4.40 -9.99
CA ASP A 89 -10.70 4.53 -10.93
C ASP A 89 -10.65 5.95 -11.52
N ALA A 90 -9.92 6.13 -12.63
CA ALA A 90 -9.81 7.43 -13.29
C ALA A 90 -11.11 7.89 -13.99
N TYR A 91 -12.09 7.00 -14.17
CA TYR A 91 -13.30 7.22 -14.96
C TYR A 91 -14.57 7.31 -14.11
N GLY A 92 -14.54 6.84 -12.86
CA GLY A 92 -15.66 6.97 -11.94
C GLY A 92 -15.50 6.14 -10.68
N ALA A 93 -16.59 6.03 -9.92
CA ALA A 93 -16.67 5.23 -8.71
C ALA A 93 -17.95 4.38 -8.72
N ILE A 94 -17.90 3.25 -8.03
CA ILE A 94 -19.04 2.34 -7.85
C ILE A 94 -19.16 1.94 -6.38
N HIS A 95 -20.38 1.64 -5.96
CA HIS A 95 -20.73 1.23 -4.61
C HIS A 95 -21.72 0.07 -4.60
N SER A 96 -21.56 -0.84 -3.65
CA SER A 96 -22.54 -1.89 -3.35
C SER A 96 -22.48 -2.26 -1.86
N GLU A 97 -23.59 -2.02 -1.15
CA GLU A 97 -23.72 -2.38 0.27
C GLU A 97 -23.64 -3.92 0.49
N ALA A 98 -24.03 -4.69 -0.54
CA ALA A 98 -23.91 -6.13 -0.54
C ALA A 98 -22.44 -6.60 -0.63
N GLY A 99 -21.54 -5.73 -1.12
CA GLY A 99 -20.14 -6.02 -1.41
C GLY A 99 -19.88 -6.19 -2.91
N LEU A 100 -18.68 -5.82 -3.32
CA LEU A 100 -18.12 -5.98 -4.65
C LEU A 100 -17.17 -7.18 -4.62
N ASP A 101 -17.22 -8.06 -5.63
CA ASP A 101 -16.20 -9.09 -5.85
C ASP A 101 -15.00 -8.48 -6.58
N PRO A 102 -13.86 -8.25 -5.91
CA PRO A 102 -12.72 -7.58 -6.53
C PRO A 102 -12.00 -8.45 -7.56
N HIS A 103 -12.16 -9.78 -7.52
CA HIS A 103 -11.62 -10.68 -8.54
C HIS A 103 -12.42 -10.59 -9.83
N ALA A 104 -13.75 -10.61 -9.72
CA ALA A 104 -14.64 -10.37 -10.87
C ALA A 104 -14.45 -8.96 -11.45
N LEU A 105 -14.29 -7.96 -10.59
CA LEU A 105 -14.03 -6.58 -11.02
C LEU A 105 -12.69 -6.44 -11.75
N HIS A 106 -11.64 -7.10 -11.25
CA HIS A 106 -10.35 -7.13 -11.92
C HIS A 106 -10.43 -7.82 -13.30
N ALA A 107 -11.14 -8.94 -13.40
CA ALA A 107 -11.35 -9.63 -14.67
C ALA A 107 -12.10 -8.74 -15.69
N LEU A 108 -13.17 -8.05 -15.27
CA LEU A 108 -13.91 -7.12 -16.11
C LEU A 108 -13.01 -6.02 -16.69
N LEU A 109 -12.17 -5.40 -15.86
CA LEU A 109 -11.26 -4.34 -16.31
C LEU A 109 -10.12 -4.88 -17.19
N ALA A 110 -9.63 -6.09 -16.93
CA ALA A 110 -8.64 -6.75 -17.76
C ALA A 110 -9.15 -7.03 -19.18
N ASP A 111 -10.45 -7.30 -19.32
CA ASP A 111 -11.14 -7.50 -20.60
C ASP A 111 -11.54 -6.18 -21.30
N GLY A 112 -11.17 -5.03 -20.73
CA GLY A 112 -11.42 -3.70 -21.28
C GLY A 112 -12.80 -3.10 -20.92
N GLY A 113 -13.51 -3.69 -19.97
CA GLY A 113 -14.71 -3.11 -19.37
C GLY A 113 -14.41 -1.89 -18.49
N ARG A 114 -15.45 -1.27 -17.94
CA ARG A 114 -15.35 -0.14 -17.01
C ARG A 114 -15.98 -0.49 -15.67
N LEU A 115 -15.61 0.21 -14.61
CA LEU A 115 -16.24 0.03 -13.29
C LEU A 115 -17.77 0.14 -13.36
N ALA A 116 -18.28 1.12 -14.10
CA ALA A 116 -19.72 1.34 -14.27
C ALA A 116 -20.48 0.18 -14.95
N ASP A 117 -19.77 -0.74 -15.61
CA ASP A 117 -20.36 -1.92 -16.24
C ASP A 117 -20.48 -3.11 -15.25
N PHE A 118 -19.99 -2.96 -14.02
CA PHE A 118 -20.00 -4.03 -13.02
C PHE A 118 -21.44 -4.29 -12.51
N PRO A 119 -21.97 -5.51 -12.66
CA PRO A 119 -23.35 -5.80 -12.28
C PRO A 119 -23.54 -5.77 -10.76
N GLY A 120 -24.65 -5.18 -10.31
CA GLY A 120 -24.98 -5.13 -8.88
C GLY A 120 -24.22 -4.06 -8.08
N ALA A 121 -23.61 -3.10 -8.77
CA ALA A 121 -23.02 -1.91 -8.18
C ALA A 121 -23.64 -0.63 -8.78
N ASP A 122 -23.87 0.36 -7.94
CA ASP A 122 -24.40 1.65 -8.35
C ASP A 122 -23.24 2.62 -8.62
N PRO A 123 -23.26 3.35 -9.75
CA PRO A 123 -22.29 4.40 -9.99
C PRO A 123 -22.50 5.56 -9.01
N ILE A 124 -21.41 6.03 -8.42
CA ILE A 124 -21.40 7.15 -7.47
C ILE A 124 -20.33 8.17 -7.86
N SER A 125 -20.45 9.38 -7.32
CA SER A 125 -19.42 10.42 -7.44
C SER A 125 -18.18 10.12 -6.59
N ALA A 126 -17.08 10.83 -6.88
CA ALA A 126 -15.87 10.73 -6.07
C ALA A 126 -16.10 11.27 -4.65
N GLU A 127 -16.91 12.33 -4.51
CA GLU A 127 -17.29 12.92 -3.24
C GLU A 127 -18.12 11.94 -2.39
N GLU A 128 -19.09 11.25 -3.01
CA GLU A 128 -19.87 10.22 -2.33
C GLU A 128 -18.97 9.09 -1.85
N LEU A 129 -18.05 8.59 -2.69
CA LEU A 129 -17.10 7.53 -2.32
C LEU A 129 -16.29 7.90 -1.07
N MET A 130 -15.77 9.14 -1.03
CA MET A 130 -14.99 9.65 0.11
C MET A 130 -15.80 9.71 1.41
N SER A 131 -17.12 9.92 1.30
CA SER A 131 -18.03 10.04 2.44
C SER A 131 -18.69 8.73 2.89
N LEU A 132 -18.43 7.62 2.18
CA LEU A 132 -18.99 6.31 2.53
C LEU A 132 -18.58 5.91 3.95
N GLU A 133 -19.56 5.44 4.72
CA GLU A 133 -19.32 4.88 6.03
C GLU A 133 -18.66 3.50 5.88
N CYS A 134 -17.45 3.38 6.41
CA CYS A 134 -16.66 2.15 6.30
C CYS A 134 -15.73 2.00 7.50
N GLU A 135 -15.16 0.83 7.69
CA GLU A 135 -14.16 0.63 8.73
C GLU A 135 -12.77 1.00 8.21
N VAL A 136 -12.50 0.71 6.93
CA VAL A 136 -11.18 0.91 6.30
C VAL A 136 -11.32 1.66 4.98
N PHE A 137 -10.55 2.73 4.82
CA PHE A 137 -10.42 3.45 3.56
C PHE A 137 -8.97 3.37 3.05
N ILE A 138 -8.79 2.97 1.78
CA ILE A 138 -7.48 2.77 1.14
C ILE A 138 -7.33 3.74 -0.03
N PRO A 139 -6.63 4.87 0.13
CA PRO A 139 -6.26 5.72 -1.00
C PRO A 139 -5.07 5.14 -1.75
N ALA A 140 -5.29 4.66 -2.97
CA ALA A 140 -4.33 3.99 -3.85
C ALA A 140 -4.31 4.57 -5.27
N ALA A 141 -4.72 5.84 -5.43
CA ALA A 141 -4.73 6.59 -6.68
C ALA A 141 -3.56 7.60 -6.76
N LEU A 142 -3.86 8.90 -6.64
CA LEU A 142 -2.90 10.01 -6.73
C LEU A 142 -2.64 10.63 -5.35
N GLY A 143 -1.55 11.38 -5.26
CA GLY A 143 -1.23 12.18 -4.08
C GLY A 143 -2.17 13.39 -3.91
N GLY A 144 -2.40 13.81 -2.67
CA GLY A 144 -3.16 15.02 -2.31
C GLY A 144 -4.68 14.95 -2.52
N LEU A 145 -5.24 13.76 -2.75
CA LEU A 145 -6.68 13.59 -2.97
C LEU A 145 -7.49 13.72 -1.68
N ILE A 146 -6.88 13.49 -0.52
CA ILE A 146 -7.48 13.74 0.79
C ILE A 146 -6.92 15.07 1.31
N ASN A 147 -7.78 16.06 1.41
CA ASN A 147 -7.40 17.44 1.72
C ASN A 147 -8.45 18.10 2.65
N GLU A 148 -8.18 19.32 3.06
CA GLU A 148 -9.03 20.10 3.98
C GLU A 148 -10.47 20.29 3.48
N GLY A 149 -10.72 20.16 2.17
CA GLY A 149 -12.06 20.28 1.59
C GLY A 149 -12.91 19.02 1.71
N ASN A 150 -12.31 17.86 1.99
CA ASN A 150 -13.03 16.58 2.04
C ASN A 150 -12.74 15.71 3.28
N ALA A 151 -11.69 15.98 4.05
CA ALA A 151 -11.33 15.17 5.21
C ALA A 151 -12.46 15.09 6.26
N ASP A 152 -13.24 16.17 6.44
CA ASP A 152 -14.36 16.22 7.40
C ASP A 152 -15.55 15.31 7.00
N SER A 153 -15.67 14.96 5.71
CA SER A 153 -16.75 14.09 5.22
C SER A 153 -16.42 12.60 5.37
N MET A 154 -15.15 12.25 5.60
CA MET A 154 -14.74 10.86 5.73
C MET A 154 -15.34 10.24 7.00
N ARG A 155 -15.81 9.00 6.85
CA ARG A 155 -16.47 8.20 7.90
C ARG A 155 -15.80 6.84 8.05
N CYS A 156 -14.46 6.82 8.03
CA CYS A 156 -13.65 5.62 8.23
C CYS A 156 -13.06 5.54 9.63
N ARG A 157 -12.71 4.33 10.10
CA ARG A 157 -11.98 4.14 11.36
C ARG A 157 -10.47 4.08 11.15
N ILE A 158 -10.05 3.51 10.01
CA ILE A 158 -8.66 3.41 9.57
C ILE A 158 -8.53 3.97 8.15
N LEU A 159 -7.51 4.80 7.94
CA LEU A 159 -7.02 5.19 6.63
C LEU A 159 -5.65 4.52 6.38
N ILE A 160 -5.51 3.70 5.32
CA ILE A 160 -4.25 3.01 5.01
C ILE A 160 -3.70 3.47 3.66
N GLU A 161 -2.64 4.27 3.68
CA GLU A 161 -2.17 4.97 2.48
C GLU A 161 -1.41 4.05 1.50
N GLY A 162 -2.09 3.62 0.44
CA GLY A 162 -1.51 2.83 -0.65
C GLY A 162 -0.77 3.67 -1.71
N ALA A 163 -1.18 4.93 -1.90
CA ALA A 163 -0.51 5.90 -2.75
C ALA A 163 0.60 6.65 -1.99
N ASN A 164 1.44 7.39 -2.72
CA ASN A 164 2.39 8.32 -2.10
C ASN A 164 1.70 9.65 -1.81
N SER A 165 1.77 10.06 -0.55
CA SER A 165 1.24 11.31 -0.01
C SER A 165 -0.21 11.60 -0.43
N PRO A 166 -1.16 10.66 -0.25
CA PRO A 166 -2.56 10.88 -0.61
C PRO A 166 -3.23 11.93 0.27
N THR A 167 -2.73 12.15 1.49
CA THR A 167 -3.32 13.03 2.50
C THR A 167 -2.46 14.29 2.69
N THR A 168 -3.08 15.47 2.68
CA THR A 168 -2.39 16.72 2.99
C THR A 168 -2.17 16.86 4.50
N PRO A 169 -1.17 17.64 4.97
CA PRO A 169 -0.99 17.88 6.41
C PRO A 169 -2.23 18.46 7.10
N ALA A 170 -2.99 19.32 6.42
CA ALA A 170 -4.23 19.88 6.96
C ALA A 170 -5.33 18.80 7.11
N ALA A 171 -5.39 17.84 6.19
CA ALA A 171 -6.29 16.69 6.31
C ALA A 171 -5.88 15.72 7.41
N ASP A 172 -4.57 15.48 7.63
CA ASP A 172 -4.09 14.68 8.76
C ASP A 172 -4.62 15.25 10.09
N ASP A 173 -4.50 16.57 10.31
CA ASP A 173 -5.00 17.24 11.52
C ASP A 173 -6.52 17.11 11.71
N ILE A 174 -7.28 17.06 10.61
CA ILE A 174 -8.73 16.85 10.63
C ILE A 174 -9.05 15.41 11.02
N LEU A 175 -8.42 14.44 10.35
CA LEU A 175 -8.62 13.01 10.57
C LEU A 175 -8.20 12.58 11.97
N GLU A 176 -7.08 13.10 12.48
CA GLU A 176 -6.61 12.82 13.84
C GLU A 176 -7.60 13.35 14.90
N ARG A 177 -8.13 14.56 14.72
CA ARG A 177 -9.17 15.10 15.61
C ARG A 177 -10.48 14.32 15.54
N ALA A 178 -10.79 13.74 14.38
CA ALA A 178 -11.93 12.84 14.19
C ALA A 178 -11.70 11.42 14.74
N GLY A 179 -10.48 11.12 15.24
CA GLY A 179 -10.13 9.80 15.79
C GLY A 179 -9.88 8.73 14.74
N VAL A 180 -9.63 9.11 13.49
CA VAL A 180 -9.27 8.19 12.40
C VAL A 180 -7.81 7.78 12.55
N MET A 181 -7.54 6.48 12.55
CA MET A 181 -6.16 5.98 12.55
C MET A 181 -5.58 6.07 11.14
N VAL A 182 -4.62 6.99 10.92
CA VAL A 182 -3.89 7.10 9.65
C VAL A 182 -2.61 6.25 9.70
N VAL A 183 -2.55 5.20 8.87
CA VAL A 183 -1.33 4.43 8.62
C VAL A 183 -0.59 5.05 7.43
N PRO A 184 0.58 5.68 7.65
CA PRO A 184 1.21 6.55 6.67
C PRO A 184 1.83 5.77 5.52
N ASP A 185 1.84 6.40 4.34
CA ASP A 185 2.38 5.91 3.06
C ASP A 185 3.79 5.31 3.17
N VAL A 186 4.71 6.00 3.84
CA VAL A 186 6.11 5.58 4.06
C VAL A 186 6.23 4.20 4.73
N LEU A 187 5.18 3.76 5.42
CA LEU A 187 5.06 2.43 5.99
C LEU A 187 4.12 1.54 5.15
N ALA A 188 2.91 2.02 4.85
CA ALA A 188 1.85 1.22 4.27
C ALA A 188 2.14 0.71 2.85
N ASN A 189 2.74 1.55 2.00
CA ASN A 189 3.05 1.19 0.62
C ASN A 189 4.45 0.59 0.44
N ALA A 190 5.20 0.40 1.53
CA ALA A 190 6.60 -0.01 1.52
C ALA A 190 6.83 -1.43 0.97
N GLY A 191 5.78 -2.25 0.84
CA GLY A 191 5.94 -3.62 0.37
C GLY A 191 6.63 -3.73 -1.00
N GLY A 192 6.37 -2.78 -1.91
CA GLY A 192 7.04 -2.73 -3.20
C GLY A 192 8.55 -2.52 -3.11
N VAL A 193 9.01 -1.62 -2.22
CA VAL A 193 10.45 -1.38 -2.02
C VAL A 193 11.12 -2.51 -1.25
N VAL A 194 10.42 -3.14 -0.31
CA VAL A 194 10.90 -4.32 0.42
C VAL A 194 11.12 -5.50 -0.53
N VAL A 195 10.19 -5.79 -1.43
CA VAL A 195 10.38 -6.88 -2.41
C VAL A 195 11.41 -6.51 -3.48
N SER A 196 11.57 -5.23 -3.83
CA SER A 196 12.71 -4.77 -4.63
C SER A 196 14.06 -5.02 -3.92
N TYR A 197 14.14 -4.81 -2.60
CA TYR A 197 15.32 -5.19 -1.82
C TYR A 197 15.56 -6.71 -1.85
N PHE A 198 14.52 -7.53 -1.73
CA PHE A 198 14.66 -8.98 -1.88
C PHE A 198 15.12 -9.39 -3.28
N GLU A 199 14.62 -8.75 -4.34
CA GLU A 199 15.10 -8.99 -5.71
C GLU A 199 16.60 -8.72 -5.81
N TRP A 200 17.06 -7.62 -5.23
CA TRP A 200 18.49 -7.27 -5.18
C TRP A 200 19.32 -8.33 -4.43
N VAL A 201 18.85 -8.78 -3.26
CA VAL A 201 19.53 -9.86 -2.50
C VAL A 201 19.60 -11.16 -3.31
N GLN A 202 18.49 -11.58 -3.93
CA GLN A 202 18.42 -12.78 -4.77
C GLN A 202 19.36 -12.68 -5.98
N ASN A 203 19.46 -11.50 -6.61
CA ASN A 203 20.37 -11.28 -7.73
C ASN A 203 21.85 -11.32 -7.33
N LEU A 204 22.21 -10.84 -6.14
CA LEU A 204 23.58 -10.98 -5.62
C LEU A 204 23.94 -12.44 -5.30
N GLN A 205 22.97 -13.22 -4.85
CA GLN A 205 23.15 -14.63 -4.52
C GLN A 205 23.06 -15.54 -5.76
N HIS A 206 22.56 -15.03 -6.89
CA HIS A 206 22.10 -15.83 -8.02
C HIS A 206 21.21 -17.00 -7.60
N PHE A 207 20.39 -16.77 -6.57
CA PHE A 207 19.48 -17.76 -6.00
C PHE A 207 18.14 -17.10 -5.77
N ARG A 208 17.09 -17.64 -6.40
CA ARG A 208 15.74 -17.09 -6.36
C ARG A 208 14.93 -17.80 -5.29
N TRP A 209 14.10 -17.03 -4.58
CA TRP A 209 13.15 -17.55 -3.62
C TRP A 209 11.81 -17.84 -4.30
N GLU A 210 11.07 -18.79 -3.75
CA GLU A 210 9.69 -19.05 -4.17
C GLU A 210 8.75 -17.92 -3.70
N GLU A 211 7.60 -17.77 -4.36
CA GLU A 211 6.67 -16.67 -4.06
C GLU A 211 6.20 -16.67 -2.60
N ASP A 212 5.93 -17.83 -2.02
CA ASP A 212 5.51 -17.96 -0.62
C ASP A 212 6.60 -17.49 0.35
N GLU A 213 7.87 -17.79 0.05
CA GLU A 213 8.99 -17.32 0.86
C GLU A 213 9.13 -15.79 0.79
N VAL A 214 9.00 -15.20 -0.41
CA VAL A 214 8.99 -13.75 -0.59
C VAL A 214 7.86 -13.11 0.22
N ASN A 215 6.65 -13.67 0.12
CA ASN A 215 5.46 -13.17 0.81
C ASN A 215 5.58 -13.28 2.34
N GLN A 216 6.14 -14.39 2.85
CA GLN A 216 6.37 -14.57 4.28
C GLN A 216 7.39 -13.55 4.81
N ARG A 217 8.52 -13.39 4.13
CA ARG A 217 9.56 -12.41 4.50
C ARG A 217 8.99 -10.99 4.45
N LEU A 218 8.21 -10.66 3.41
CA LEU A 218 7.52 -9.37 3.30
C LEU A 218 6.62 -9.12 4.51
N ALA A 219 5.78 -10.09 4.89
CA ALA A 219 4.90 -9.95 6.04
C ALA A 219 5.69 -9.69 7.33
N THR A 220 6.76 -10.43 7.58
CA THR A 220 7.63 -10.22 8.75
C THR A 220 8.22 -8.80 8.77
N HIS A 221 8.83 -8.35 7.68
CA HIS A 221 9.44 -7.02 7.61
C HIS A 221 8.42 -5.88 7.79
N MET A 222 7.23 -6.01 7.19
CA MET A 222 6.17 -5.03 7.32
C MET A 222 5.62 -4.98 8.76
N SER A 223 5.45 -6.14 9.41
CA SER A 223 4.97 -6.24 10.79
C SER A 223 5.96 -5.63 11.78
N GLU A 224 7.26 -5.88 11.61
CA GLU A 224 8.31 -5.23 12.39
C GLU A 224 8.33 -3.71 12.18
N GLY A 225 8.15 -3.25 10.94
CA GLY A 225 8.01 -1.83 10.62
C GLY A 225 6.85 -1.19 11.39
N TYR A 226 5.68 -1.82 11.35
CA TYR A 226 4.49 -1.35 12.06
C TYR A 226 4.68 -1.35 13.59
N ALA A 227 5.24 -2.41 14.15
CA ALA A 227 5.51 -2.51 15.59
C ALA A 227 6.46 -1.40 16.08
N ASN A 228 7.52 -1.12 15.32
CA ASN A 228 8.46 -0.04 15.65
C ASN A 228 7.77 1.34 15.64
N VAL A 229 6.98 1.62 14.60
CA VAL A 229 6.27 2.90 14.44
C VAL A 229 5.21 3.07 15.53
N THR A 230 4.38 2.07 15.77
CA THR A 230 3.33 2.13 16.81
C THR A 230 3.91 2.26 18.21
N THR A 231 4.98 1.52 18.53
CA THR A 231 5.67 1.64 19.82
C THR A 231 6.20 3.05 20.04
N ARG A 232 6.87 3.62 19.02
CA ARG A 232 7.39 4.99 19.05
C ARG A 232 6.26 6.00 19.24
N ALA A 233 5.22 5.91 18.40
CA ALA A 233 4.05 6.79 18.44
C ALA A 233 3.39 6.79 19.82
N ALA A 234 3.19 5.61 20.42
CA ALA A 234 2.61 5.47 21.75
C ALA A 234 3.52 6.06 22.85
N SER A 235 4.84 5.84 22.78
CA SER A 235 5.78 6.36 23.79
C SER A 235 5.91 7.88 23.77
N GLU A 236 5.84 8.48 22.58
CA GLU A 236 6.04 9.93 22.39
C GLU A 236 4.71 10.70 22.27
N LYS A 237 3.57 9.99 22.29
CA LYS A 237 2.22 10.54 22.10
C LYS A 237 2.12 11.37 20.83
N THR A 238 2.57 10.79 19.73
CA THR A 238 2.56 11.41 18.41
C THR A 238 1.83 10.54 17.40
N SER A 239 1.54 11.08 16.21
CA SER A 239 0.88 10.33 15.15
C SER A 239 1.81 9.27 14.56
N LEU A 240 1.23 8.24 13.93
CA LEU A 240 2.01 7.20 13.24
C LEU A 240 2.91 7.79 12.15
N ARG A 241 2.44 8.85 11.47
CA ARG A 241 3.24 9.56 10.46
C ARG A 241 4.49 10.18 11.05
N ILE A 242 4.35 10.96 12.13
CA ILE A 242 5.50 11.61 12.78
C ILE A 242 6.49 10.55 13.28
N ALA A 243 6.00 9.52 13.96
CA ALA A 243 6.83 8.41 14.44
C ALA A 243 7.61 7.71 13.31
N ALA A 244 6.96 7.46 12.17
CA ALA A 244 7.61 6.85 11.01
C ALA A 244 8.74 7.73 10.45
N PHE A 245 8.51 9.03 10.31
CA PHE A 245 9.55 9.98 9.87
C PHE A 245 10.70 10.09 10.87
N GLN A 246 10.41 10.18 12.17
CA GLN A 246 11.45 10.22 13.21
C GLN A 246 12.36 9.00 13.14
N ILE A 247 11.79 7.79 13.06
CA ILE A 247 12.56 6.54 12.93
C ILE A 247 13.42 6.56 11.67
N GLY A 248 12.86 6.97 10.53
CA GLY A 248 13.59 7.07 9.26
C GLY A 248 14.78 8.02 9.34
N ILE A 249 14.56 9.23 9.85
CA ILE A 249 15.60 10.25 10.02
C ILE A 249 16.67 9.79 11.02
N GLU A 250 16.26 9.21 12.15
CA GLU A 250 17.18 8.75 13.19
C GLU A 250 18.13 7.67 12.66
N ARG A 251 17.62 6.66 11.94
CA ARG A 251 18.45 5.61 11.32
C ARG A 251 19.47 6.16 10.33
N VAL A 252 19.08 7.16 9.53
CA VAL A 252 20.01 7.83 8.59
C VAL A 252 21.07 8.63 9.35
N LEU A 253 20.67 9.35 10.39
CA LEU A 253 21.59 10.12 11.23
C LEU A 253 22.58 9.22 11.97
N GLU A 254 22.11 8.09 12.51
CA GLU A 254 22.96 7.10 13.17
C GLU A 254 24.02 6.54 12.22
N ALA A 255 23.60 6.10 11.02
CA ALA A 255 24.52 5.60 10.00
C ALA A 255 25.52 6.68 9.54
N SER A 256 25.06 7.93 9.37
CA SER A 256 25.91 9.07 9.02
C SER A 256 26.96 9.35 10.10
N ARG A 257 26.55 9.39 11.37
CA ARG A 257 27.44 9.59 12.52
C ARG A 257 28.46 8.45 12.66
N ALA A 258 28.03 7.21 12.47
CA ALA A 258 28.90 6.03 12.55
C ALA A 258 29.97 6.01 11.45
N ARG A 259 29.63 6.42 10.23
CA ARG A 259 30.59 6.55 9.12
C ARG A 259 31.57 7.71 9.32
N GLY A 260 31.16 8.75 10.04
CA GLY A 260 31.89 10.00 10.15
C GLY A 260 31.89 10.78 8.83
N TYR A 261 32.47 11.98 8.87
CA TYR A 261 32.66 12.82 7.69
C TYR A 261 34.10 12.66 7.19
N MET A 262 34.30 11.80 6.18
CA MET A 262 35.53 11.76 5.38
C MET A 262 35.21 12.32 3.98
N PRO A 263 35.92 13.37 3.52
CA PRO A 263 35.77 13.92 2.17
C PRO A 263 36.11 12.93 1.05
#